data_AF-A0A4Y8L1Z3-F1
#
_entry.id   AF-A0A4Y8L1Z3-F1
#
_cell.length_a   1.000
_cell.length_b   1.000
_cell.length_c   1.000
_cell.angle_alpha   90.00
_cell.angle_beta   90.00
_cell.angle_gamma   90.00
#
_symmetry.space_group_name_H-M   'P 1'
#
loop_
_entity.id
_entity.type
_entity.pdbx_description
1 polymer ?
#
loop_
_entity_poly.entity_id
_entity_poly.type
_entity_poly.pdbx_seq_one_letter_code
_entity_poly.pdbx_strand_id
1 'polypeptide(L)'
;MLDKIQKYLLLNHPLLWNIRIVPVLGFTILVNVLFFLIGYFSSSIDFSKSNYYDDFIDSGILYFSIGLICVLTLIIWLIFYSKNNAFKSFYPRSAKSLYLEWVLIYTIIFMSILPFFSLNVGSTMKKRSYATEKEALKAVETLNMIKILIPTDKTNYYREYPDEETAIIENKRKTMSLDSAVILAEGQNVYYENYPDFAQLSLINYQEYTPIYVSSGYDHYGLKNSETVKEWLKGQDKEKIAHLMDDFLLLHTDRHLKTNLNRDLWLKLVYNPSKYPVGDFNLIRPYNLENSEYNYRSYNYKSNNSNSYNNIEYYVQFEELKSGYEKVFDAYDTPLFNPIALLIVLCVSGVFSLLIFSYRVTSGKAWLIAFVSLGIFLFVDGLFSLISGVSGFFAYHVVLLILFGVELANILSRNSNLQNKGRSNIYVNHLLWFIPAVPAILFFFVYSICSSGCYDSDGINQNTLGCIWYRFMDDHIAEFVLGNVCLTFVSMWFFIRYVLLRWKSLPEE
;
A
#
# COMPACT_ATOMS: atom_id res chain seq x y z
N MET A 1 21.96 35.82 -5.05
CA MET A 1 21.66 35.53 -3.62
C MET A 1 22.40 34.28 -3.13
N LEU A 2 22.34 33.17 -3.89
CA LEU A 2 23.06 31.92 -3.57
C LEU A 2 24.58 32.11 -3.36
N ASP A 3 25.27 32.91 -4.17
CA ASP A 3 26.72 33.12 -4.01
C ASP A 3 27.10 33.77 -2.68
N LYS A 4 26.27 34.70 -2.19
CA LYS A 4 26.47 35.33 -0.88
C LYS A 4 26.30 34.30 0.24
N ILE A 5 25.30 33.42 0.13
CA ILE A 5 25.06 32.31 1.08
C ILE A 5 26.23 31.32 1.02
N GLN A 6 26.69 30.93 -0.16
CA GLN A 6 27.84 30.02 -0.31
C GLN A 6 29.13 30.62 0.26
N LYS A 7 29.38 31.92 0.05
CA LYS A 7 30.52 32.62 0.66
C LYS A 7 30.41 32.67 2.18
N TYR A 8 29.22 32.94 2.72
CA TYR A 8 28.98 32.92 4.16
C TYR A 8 29.21 31.53 4.77
N LEU A 9 28.70 30.47 4.12
CA LEU A 9 28.89 29.09 4.58
C LEU A 9 30.37 28.68 4.53
N LEU A 10 31.11 29.07 3.48
CA LEU A 10 32.53 28.79 3.40
C LEU A 10 33.31 29.38 4.59
N LEU A 11 32.96 30.59 5.00
CA LEU A 11 33.65 31.32 6.08
C LEU A 11 33.22 30.87 7.49
N ASN A 12 31.94 30.55 7.70
CA ASN A 12 31.39 30.30 9.04
C ASN A 12 30.98 28.84 9.30
N HIS A 13 30.61 28.10 8.25
CA HIS A 13 30.12 26.71 8.34
C HIS A 13 30.72 25.82 7.25
N PRO A 14 32.05 25.60 7.26
CA PRO A 14 32.77 24.95 6.17
C PRO A 14 32.27 23.53 5.86
N LEU A 15 31.76 22.81 6.86
CA LEU A 15 31.13 21.49 6.67
C LEU A 15 29.89 21.56 5.77
N LEU A 16 28.99 22.52 6.03
CA LEU A 16 27.75 22.70 5.25
C LEU A 16 28.07 23.14 3.82
N TRP A 17 29.08 23.99 3.65
CA TRP A 17 29.58 24.37 2.33
C TRP A 17 30.18 23.18 1.59
N ASN A 18 30.99 22.37 2.27
CA ASN A 18 31.70 21.24 1.66
C ASN A 18 30.75 20.17 1.12
N ILE A 19 29.69 19.85 1.87
CA ILE A 19 28.68 18.89 1.45
C ILE A 19 27.68 19.47 0.44
N ARG A 20 27.74 20.78 0.16
CA ARG A 20 26.82 21.49 -0.74
C ARG A 20 25.35 21.34 -0.33
N ILE A 21 25.08 21.39 0.97
CA ILE A 21 23.74 21.09 1.51
C ILE A 21 22.65 22.03 0.97
N VAL A 22 22.90 23.35 0.96
CA VAL A 22 21.88 24.35 0.59
C VAL A 22 21.37 24.18 -0.83
N PRO A 23 22.22 24.12 -1.89
CA PRO A 23 21.71 23.95 -3.24
C PRO A 23 21.01 22.60 -3.44
N VAL A 24 21.49 21.53 -2.80
CA VAL A 24 20.91 20.19 -2.94
C VAL A 24 19.56 20.10 -2.25
N LEU A 25 19.45 20.56 -1.00
CA LEU A 25 18.17 20.57 -0.28
C LEU A 25 17.17 21.53 -0.92
N GLY A 26 17.61 22.69 -1.41
CA GLY A 26 16.74 23.60 -2.15
C GLY A 26 16.16 22.94 -3.40
N PHE A 27 16.99 22.19 -4.13
CA PHE A 27 16.55 21.44 -5.29
C PHE A 27 15.62 20.27 -4.93
N THR A 28 15.95 19.46 -3.92
CA THR A 28 15.09 18.33 -3.52
C THR A 28 13.75 18.79 -2.98
N ILE A 29 13.69 19.90 -2.23
CA ILE A 29 12.41 20.50 -1.79
C ILE A 29 11.57 20.92 -3.00
N LEU A 30 12.18 21.61 -3.97
CA LEU A 30 11.49 22.01 -5.20
C LEU A 30 10.93 20.81 -5.96
N VAL A 31 11.72 19.74 -6.11
CA VAL A 31 11.30 18.50 -6.76
C VAL A 31 10.13 17.84 -6.01
N ASN A 32 10.18 17.80 -4.67
CA ASN A 32 9.08 17.27 -3.87
C ASN A 32 7.78 18.07 -4.07
N VAL A 33 7.85 19.40 -4.01
CA VAL A 33 6.69 20.27 -4.28
C VAL A 33 6.15 20.05 -5.69
N LEU A 34 7.03 19.97 -6.69
CA LEU A 34 6.63 19.72 -8.07
C LEU A 34 5.90 18.38 -8.23
N PHE A 35 6.42 17.30 -7.65
CA PHE A 35 5.75 16.00 -7.72
C PHE A 35 4.46 15.92 -6.91
N PHE A 36 4.38 16.65 -5.80
CA PHE A 36 3.10 16.84 -5.10
C PHE A 36 2.07 17.51 -6.01
N LEU A 37 2.43 18.62 -6.68
CA LEU A 37 1.54 19.31 -7.59
C LEU A 37 1.16 18.44 -8.80
N ILE A 38 2.11 17.70 -9.37
CA ILE A 38 1.82 16.73 -10.44
C ILE A 38 0.77 15.73 -9.95
N GLY A 39 1.00 15.07 -8.81
CA GLY A 39 0.05 14.10 -8.28
C GLY A 39 -1.33 14.70 -8.03
N TYR A 40 -1.37 15.94 -7.51
CA TYR A 40 -2.61 16.65 -7.23
C TYR A 40 -3.37 17.07 -8.49
N PHE A 41 -2.70 17.45 -9.57
CA PHE A 41 -3.38 17.90 -10.80
C PHE A 41 -3.58 16.80 -11.83
N SER A 42 -2.75 15.76 -11.85
CA SER A 42 -2.89 14.64 -12.78
C SER A 42 -3.95 13.64 -12.33
N SER A 43 -4.19 13.54 -11.03
CA SER A 43 -5.20 12.65 -10.49
C SER A 43 -6.59 13.24 -10.73
N SER A 44 -7.48 12.47 -11.34
CA SER A 44 -8.87 12.85 -11.47
C SER A 44 -9.77 11.65 -11.25
N ILE A 45 -10.95 11.88 -10.69
CA ILE A 45 -11.98 10.87 -10.58
C ILE A 45 -13.01 11.22 -11.64
N ASP A 46 -13.05 10.42 -12.69
CA ASP A 46 -14.10 10.50 -13.68
C ASP A 46 -15.28 9.65 -13.21
N PHE A 47 -16.29 10.31 -12.65
CA PHE A 47 -17.53 9.67 -12.20
C PHE A 47 -18.35 9.07 -13.35
N SER A 48 -17.98 9.32 -14.61
CA SER A 48 -18.66 8.75 -15.78
C SER A 48 -18.05 7.45 -16.29
N LYS A 49 -16.97 6.95 -15.66
CA LYS A 49 -16.27 5.72 -16.04
C LYS A 49 -16.24 4.74 -14.89
N SER A 50 -16.51 3.47 -15.19
CA SER A 50 -16.43 2.34 -14.24
C SER A 50 -15.08 1.61 -14.25
N ASN A 51 -14.15 1.97 -15.14
CA ASN A 51 -12.90 1.24 -15.30
C ASN A 51 -11.96 1.40 -14.09
N TYR A 52 -11.55 0.25 -13.55
CA TYR A 52 -10.55 0.09 -12.50
C TYR A 52 -9.11 0.02 -13.06
N TYR A 53 -8.94 -0.36 -14.34
CA TYR A 53 -7.63 -0.79 -14.89
C TYR A 53 -6.83 0.26 -15.69
N ASP A 54 -7.42 1.40 -16.07
CA ASP A 54 -6.75 2.38 -16.95
C ASP A 54 -5.58 3.14 -16.27
N ASP A 55 -5.48 3.13 -14.94
CA ASP A 55 -4.50 3.94 -14.20
C ASP A 55 -3.07 3.34 -14.16
N PHE A 56 -2.87 2.06 -14.49
CA PHE A 56 -1.58 1.38 -14.23
C PHE A 56 -0.46 1.79 -15.22
N ILE A 57 -0.75 1.90 -16.52
CA ILE A 57 0.28 2.16 -17.55
C ILE A 57 0.81 3.61 -17.46
N ASP A 58 -0.07 4.59 -17.23
CA ASP A 58 0.33 6.00 -17.07
C ASP A 58 1.14 6.25 -15.79
N SER A 59 0.91 5.45 -14.74
CA SER A 59 1.66 5.57 -13.49
C SER A 59 3.11 5.10 -13.62
N GLY A 60 3.40 4.07 -14.43
CA GLY A 60 4.73 3.46 -14.53
C GLY A 60 5.80 4.40 -15.08
N ILE A 61 5.49 5.16 -16.13
CA ILE A 61 6.41 6.14 -16.74
C ILE A 61 6.72 7.27 -15.74
N LEU A 62 5.72 7.70 -14.97
CA LEU A 62 5.87 8.77 -13.99
C LEU A 62 6.78 8.33 -12.83
N TYR A 63 6.58 7.13 -12.28
CA TYR A 63 7.45 6.55 -11.25
C TYR A 63 8.88 6.31 -11.75
N PHE A 64 9.05 5.85 -12.99
CA PHE A 64 10.36 5.74 -13.62
C PHE A 64 11.07 7.11 -13.73
N SER A 65 10.33 8.13 -14.16
CA SER A 65 10.85 9.50 -14.28
C SER A 65 11.28 10.08 -12.92
N ILE A 66 10.50 9.82 -11.86
CA ILE A 66 10.89 10.18 -10.48
C ILE A 66 12.21 9.50 -10.13
N GLY A 67 12.29 8.18 -10.31
CA GLY A 67 13.50 7.41 -10.00
C GLY A 67 14.74 7.95 -10.71
N LEU A 68 14.62 8.27 -12.00
CA LEU A 68 15.70 8.85 -12.79
C LEU A 68 16.15 10.22 -12.23
N ILE A 69 15.22 11.11 -11.90
CA ILE A 69 15.54 12.43 -11.31
C ILE A 69 16.23 12.26 -9.96
N CYS A 70 15.77 11.34 -9.11
CA CYS A 70 16.39 11.05 -7.81
C CYS A 70 17.84 10.58 -7.98
N VAL A 71 18.08 9.63 -8.90
CA VAL A 71 19.43 9.09 -9.17
C VAL A 71 20.35 10.17 -9.77
N LEU A 72 19.90 10.92 -10.77
CA LEU A 72 20.71 11.98 -11.38
C LEU A 72 21.07 13.08 -10.37
N THR A 73 20.13 13.46 -9.50
CA THR A 73 20.37 14.42 -8.42
C THR A 73 21.49 13.94 -7.50
N LEU A 74 21.44 12.67 -7.09
CA LEU A 74 22.46 12.07 -6.23
C LEU A 74 23.82 11.98 -6.95
N ILE A 75 23.86 11.62 -8.24
CA ILE A 75 25.11 11.57 -9.02
C ILE A 75 25.75 12.96 -9.12
N ILE A 76 24.97 13.97 -9.51
CA ILE A 76 25.46 15.35 -9.62
C ILE A 76 26.00 15.82 -8.26
N TRP A 77 25.24 15.59 -7.20
CA TRP A 77 25.67 15.93 -5.85
C TRP A 77 26.96 15.20 -5.47
N LEU A 78 27.08 13.89 -5.73
CA LEU A 78 28.28 13.10 -5.44
C LEU A 78 29.52 13.62 -6.19
N ILE A 79 29.38 14.08 -7.43
CA ILE A 79 30.48 14.70 -8.19
C ILE A 79 30.98 15.96 -7.47
N PHE A 80 30.09 16.84 -7.01
CA PHE A 80 30.50 18.06 -6.30
C PHE A 80 31.00 17.77 -4.89
N TYR A 81 30.34 16.86 -4.20
CA TYR A 81 30.71 16.41 -2.87
C TYR A 81 32.12 15.82 -2.91
N SER A 82 32.41 14.85 -3.78
CA SER A 82 33.70 14.13 -3.82
C SER A 82 34.93 15.01 -4.07
N LYS A 83 34.80 16.21 -4.65
CA LYS A 83 35.92 17.12 -4.95
C LYS A 83 36.77 17.48 -3.73
N ASN A 84 36.15 17.67 -2.56
CA ASN A 84 36.83 18.22 -1.39
C ASN A 84 36.75 17.27 -0.18
N ASN A 85 37.78 16.45 0.03
CA ASN A 85 37.82 15.49 1.14
C ASN A 85 38.99 15.76 2.12
N ALA A 86 38.74 16.65 3.07
CA ALA A 86 39.72 17.02 4.11
C ALA A 86 40.14 15.83 5.00
N PHE A 87 39.24 14.88 5.27
CA PHE A 87 39.53 13.73 6.12
C PHE A 87 40.49 12.73 5.46
N LYS A 88 40.43 12.61 4.13
CA LYS A 88 41.40 11.84 3.35
C LYS A 88 42.77 12.52 3.29
N SER A 89 42.80 13.85 3.29
CA SER A 89 44.03 14.67 3.28
C SER A 89 44.64 14.91 4.68
N PHE A 90 44.33 14.06 5.67
CA PHE A 90 44.86 14.12 7.05
C PHE A 90 44.64 15.44 7.80
N TYR A 91 43.67 16.27 7.36
CA TYR A 91 43.28 17.42 8.17
C TYR A 91 42.58 16.94 9.46
N PRO A 92 42.94 17.49 10.63
CA PRO A 92 42.35 17.08 11.89
C PRO A 92 40.85 17.39 11.89
N ARG A 93 40.03 16.38 12.18
CA ARG A 93 38.56 16.52 12.30
C ARG A 93 38.08 15.95 13.62
N SER A 94 37.14 16.68 14.25
CA SER A 94 36.49 16.21 15.47
C SER A 94 35.46 15.11 15.16
N ALA A 95 35.21 14.24 16.14
CA ALA A 95 34.16 13.21 16.05
C ALA A 95 32.80 13.83 15.71
N LYS A 96 32.46 14.96 16.35
CA LYS A 96 31.23 15.73 16.08
C LYS A 96 31.13 16.16 14.63
N SER A 97 32.23 16.63 14.03
CA SER A 97 32.20 17.06 12.64
C SER A 97 31.98 15.91 11.66
N LEU A 98 32.55 14.73 11.92
CA LEU A 98 32.38 13.54 11.07
C LEU A 98 30.98 12.94 11.22
N TYR A 99 30.48 12.87 12.46
CA TYR A 99 29.13 12.42 12.74
C TYR A 99 28.11 13.31 12.05
N LEU A 100 28.25 14.64 12.17
CA LEU A 100 27.37 15.58 11.50
C LEU A 100 27.46 15.46 9.97
N GLU A 101 28.65 15.25 9.39
CA GLU A 101 28.77 14.97 7.95
C GLU A 101 27.95 13.75 7.53
N TRP A 102 28.03 12.63 8.26
CA TRP A 102 27.21 11.45 7.99
C TRP A 102 25.70 11.73 8.13
N VAL A 103 25.26 12.42 9.18
CA VAL A 103 23.85 12.80 9.36
C VAL A 103 23.34 13.66 8.21
N LEU A 104 24.17 14.56 7.68
CA LEU A 104 23.80 15.38 6.52
C LEU A 104 23.73 14.56 5.23
N ILE A 105 24.65 13.60 5.03
CA ILE A 105 24.57 12.65 3.90
C ILE A 105 23.24 11.88 3.97
N TYR A 106 22.91 11.34 5.14
CA TYR A 106 21.63 10.65 5.38
C TYR A 106 20.44 11.53 5.02
N THR A 107 20.43 12.77 5.51
CA THR A 107 19.34 13.73 5.26
C THR A 107 19.18 14.04 3.76
N ILE A 108 20.28 14.20 3.03
CA ILE A 108 20.26 14.46 1.57
C ILE A 108 19.67 13.27 0.81
N ILE A 109 20.06 12.05 1.16
CA ILE A 109 19.56 10.83 0.50
C ILE A 109 18.07 10.64 0.81
N PHE A 110 17.68 10.78 2.07
CA PHE A 110 16.29 10.70 2.50
C PHE A 110 15.41 11.70 1.74
N MET A 111 15.80 12.98 1.71
CA MET A 111 15.07 14.03 0.99
C MET A 111 15.03 13.80 -0.53
N SER A 112 16.05 13.16 -1.09
CA SER A 112 16.09 12.80 -2.51
C SER A 112 15.13 11.65 -2.87
N ILE A 113 14.75 10.79 -1.92
CA ILE A 113 13.82 9.66 -2.16
C ILE A 113 12.36 10.04 -1.87
N LEU A 114 12.10 11.08 -1.07
CA LEU A 114 10.74 11.54 -0.75
C LEU A 114 9.80 11.92 -1.92
N PRO A 115 10.26 12.26 -3.15
CA PRO A 115 9.34 12.59 -4.24
C PRO A 115 8.28 11.52 -4.56
N PHE A 116 8.58 10.24 -4.33
CA PHE A 116 7.61 9.15 -4.45
C PHE A 116 6.42 9.31 -3.49
N PHE A 117 6.67 9.79 -2.27
CA PHE A 117 5.60 10.08 -1.31
C PHE A 117 4.85 11.32 -1.71
N SER A 118 5.56 12.39 -2.07
CA SER A 118 4.95 13.66 -2.46
C SER A 118 3.91 13.47 -3.57
N LEU A 119 4.20 12.65 -4.59
CA LEU A 119 3.25 12.28 -5.64
C LEU A 119 1.99 11.62 -5.08
N ASN A 120 2.15 10.59 -4.26
CA ASN A 120 1.04 9.83 -3.67
C ASN A 120 0.19 10.70 -2.76
N VAL A 121 0.81 11.54 -1.91
CA VAL A 121 0.08 12.49 -1.07
C VAL A 121 -0.73 13.45 -1.93
N GLY A 122 -0.14 14.01 -2.99
CA GLY A 122 -0.84 14.88 -3.93
C GLY A 122 -2.06 14.21 -4.55
N SER A 123 -1.88 12.97 -5.05
CA SER A 123 -2.97 12.17 -5.64
C SER A 123 -4.10 11.89 -4.65
N THR A 124 -3.77 11.40 -3.47
CA THR A 124 -4.75 11.10 -2.41
C THR A 124 -5.48 12.36 -1.97
N MET A 125 -4.79 13.49 -1.78
CA MET A 125 -5.42 14.76 -1.44
C MET A 125 -6.38 15.24 -2.54
N LYS A 126 -6.03 15.03 -3.82
CA LYS A 126 -6.93 15.36 -4.92
C LYS A 126 -8.18 14.48 -4.92
N LYS A 127 -8.06 13.18 -4.65
CA LYS A 127 -9.22 12.28 -4.50
C LYS A 127 -10.13 12.70 -3.35
N ARG A 128 -9.55 13.06 -2.19
CA ARG A 128 -10.26 13.62 -1.04
C ARG A 128 -10.91 14.99 -1.30
N SER A 129 -10.50 15.72 -2.34
CA SER A 129 -11.11 17.01 -2.68
C SER A 129 -12.48 16.92 -3.34
N TYR A 130 -12.89 15.73 -3.81
CA TYR A 130 -14.16 15.53 -4.52
C TYR A 130 -15.39 15.45 -3.61
N ALA A 131 -15.21 15.04 -2.36
CA ALA A 131 -16.23 15.03 -1.30
C ALA A 131 -15.53 14.92 0.06
N THR A 132 -16.13 15.50 1.09
CA THR A 132 -15.68 15.29 2.47
C THR A 132 -15.85 13.83 2.89
N GLU A 133 -15.14 13.39 3.93
CA GLU A 133 -15.25 12.03 4.46
C GLU A 133 -16.70 11.68 4.83
N LYS A 134 -17.42 12.62 5.46
CA LYS A 134 -18.83 12.45 5.83
C LYS A 134 -19.75 12.32 4.61
N GLU A 135 -19.50 13.11 3.57
CA GLU A 135 -20.27 13.03 2.32
C GLU A 135 -19.98 11.72 1.58
N ALA A 136 -18.71 11.30 1.54
CA ALA A 136 -18.30 10.03 0.96
C ALA A 136 -18.98 8.86 1.71
N LEU A 137 -18.91 8.82 3.04
CA LEU A 137 -19.60 7.82 3.88
C LEU A 137 -21.11 7.78 3.61
N LYS A 138 -21.78 8.94 3.54
CA LYS A 138 -23.22 9.00 3.24
C LYS A 138 -23.52 8.48 1.84
N ALA A 139 -22.72 8.87 0.84
CA ALA A 139 -22.89 8.43 -0.54
C ALA A 139 -22.73 6.91 -0.65
N VAL A 140 -21.71 6.36 0.01
CA VAL A 140 -21.47 4.92 0.12
C VAL A 140 -22.64 4.18 0.75
N GLU A 141 -23.12 4.64 1.89
CA GLU A 141 -24.25 4.03 2.58
C GLU A 141 -25.49 4.03 1.66
N THR A 142 -25.74 5.17 1.00
CA THR A 142 -26.82 5.32 0.01
C THR A 142 -26.69 4.30 -1.12
N LEU A 143 -25.49 4.13 -1.69
CA LEU A 143 -25.23 3.21 -2.78
C LEU A 143 -25.35 1.73 -2.36
N ASN A 144 -24.91 1.39 -1.14
CA ASN A 144 -25.08 0.06 -0.55
C ASN A 144 -26.55 -0.29 -0.30
N MET A 145 -27.34 0.69 0.16
CA MET A 145 -28.77 0.51 0.40
C MET A 145 -29.56 0.46 -0.91
N ILE A 146 -29.28 1.34 -1.88
CA ILE A 146 -30.13 1.51 -3.08
C ILE A 146 -29.99 0.36 -4.08
N LYS A 147 -28.89 -0.41 -4.09
CA LYS A 147 -28.63 -1.45 -5.09
C LYS A 147 -29.75 -2.49 -5.21
N ILE A 148 -30.35 -2.89 -4.09
CA ILE A 148 -31.54 -3.78 -4.04
C ILE A 148 -32.75 -3.22 -4.79
N LEU A 149 -32.84 -1.89 -4.98
CA LEU A 149 -33.93 -1.23 -5.70
C LEU A 149 -33.58 -0.98 -7.18
N ILE A 150 -32.43 -1.48 -7.64
CA ILE A 150 -31.95 -1.41 -9.03
C ILE A 150 -31.79 -2.84 -9.56
N PRO A 151 -32.91 -3.50 -9.95
CA PRO A 151 -32.83 -4.83 -10.53
C PRO A 151 -32.20 -4.77 -11.94
N THR A 152 -30.89 -5.05 -12.01
CA THR A 152 -30.15 -5.16 -13.28
C THR A 152 -30.33 -6.53 -13.94
N ASP A 153 -30.62 -7.54 -13.12
CA ASP A 153 -30.81 -8.94 -13.48
C ASP A 153 -31.81 -9.56 -12.50
N LYS A 154 -32.27 -10.77 -12.83
CA LYS A 154 -33.25 -11.53 -12.02
C LYS A 154 -32.56 -12.53 -11.10
N THR A 155 -31.34 -12.93 -11.41
CA THR A 155 -30.58 -13.95 -10.68
C THR A 155 -30.30 -13.54 -9.24
N ASN A 156 -29.94 -12.28 -9.03
CA ASN A 156 -29.69 -11.72 -7.71
C ASN A 156 -30.96 -11.59 -6.86
N TYR A 157 -32.16 -11.77 -7.43
CA TYR A 157 -33.45 -11.63 -6.74
C TYR A 157 -34.22 -12.95 -6.66
N TYR A 158 -33.57 -14.05 -7.05
CA TYR A 158 -34.17 -15.37 -7.09
C TYR A 158 -33.93 -16.13 -5.78
N ARG A 159 -35.00 -16.66 -5.23
CA ARG A 159 -34.96 -17.65 -4.15
C ARG A 159 -35.90 -18.79 -4.48
N GLU A 160 -35.36 -20.00 -4.48
CA GLU A 160 -36.14 -21.19 -4.86
C GLU A 160 -37.21 -21.53 -3.83
N TYR A 161 -36.87 -21.44 -2.54
CA TYR A 161 -37.73 -21.81 -1.41
C TYR A 161 -37.83 -20.68 -0.37
N PRO A 162 -38.97 -20.55 0.34
CA PRO A 162 -39.18 -19.50 1.35
C PRO A 162 -38.24 -19.61 2.56
N ASP A 163 -37.84 -20.82 2.93
CA ASP A 163 -36.94 -21.13 4.05
C ASP A 163 -36.20 -22.46 3.84
N GLU A 164 -35.25 -22.77 4.73
CA GLU A 164 -34.44 -24.00 4.68
C GLU A 164 -35.25 -25.28 4.95
N GLU A 165 -36.28 -25.22 5.80
CA GLU A 165 -37.11 -26.38 6.16
C GLU A 165 -37.95 -26.84 4.95
N THR A 166 -38.59 -25.90 4.27
CA THR A 166 -39.30 -26.08 3.00
C THR A 166 -38.34 -26.60 1.93
N ALA A 167 -37.12 -26.06 1.86
CA ALA A 167 -36.10 -26.54 0.93
C ALA A 167 -35.70 -28.00 1.20
N ILE A 168 -35.67 -28.45 2.46
CA ILE A 168 -35.38 -29.85 2.85
C ILE A 168 -36.57 -30.76 2.51
N ILE A 169 -37.80 -30.33 2.77
CA ILE A 169 -39.03 -31.10 2.54
C ILE A 169 -39.27 -31.35 1.04
N GLU A 170 -39.06 -30.33 0.20
CA GLU A 170 -39.29 -30.38 -1.24
C GLU A 170 -38.16 -31.11 -2.01
N ASN A 171 -37.06 -31.47 -1.34
CA ASN A 171 -35.84 -31.94 -2.01
C ASN A 171 -35.94 -33.39 -2.55
N LYS A 172 -36.57 -33.55 -3.72
CA LYS A 172 -36.41 -34.71 -4.63
C LYS A 172 -35.88 -34.27 -6.01
N ARG A 173 -34.56 -34.01 -6.08
CA ARG A 173 -33.67 -33.92 -7.27
C ARG A 173 -34.18 -33.22 -8.55
N LYS A 174 -33.52 -32.12 -8.94
CA LYS A 174 -32.78 -31.99 -10.22
C LYS A 174 -31.80 -30.82 -10.15
N THR A 175 -30.52 -31.05 -10.43
CA THR A 175 -29.54 -29.96 -10.60
C THR A 175 -29.85 -29.21 -11.90
N MET A 176 -30.64 -28.16 -11.78
CA MET A 176 -30.91 -27.19 -12.84
C MET A 176 -29.95 -26.00 -12.68
N SER A 177 -29.50 -25.39 -13.78
CA SER A 177 -28.70 -24.16 -13.68
C SER A 177 -29.56 -23.03 -13.10
N LEU A 178 -28.94 -22.09 -12.36
CA LEU A 178 -29.62 -20.93 -11.80
C LEU A 178 -30.44 -20.17 -12.85
N ASP A 179 -29.87 -19.97 -14.04
CA ASP A 179 -30.56 -19.29 -15.15
C ASP A 179 -31.85 -20.01 -15.57
N SER A 180 -31.81 -21.33 -15.62
CA SER A 180 -32.98 -22.13 -16.00
C SER A 180 -34.05 -22.10 -14.91
N ALA A 181 -33.63 -22.01 -13.63
CA ALA A 181 -34.54 -21.86 -12.49
C ALA A 181 -35.26 -20.51 -12.49
N VAL A 182 -34.53 -19.44 -12.79
CA VAL A 182 -35.09 -18.09 -12.97
C VAL A 182 -36.13 -18.08 -14.09
N ILE A 183 -35.83 -18.64 -15.26
CA ILE A 183 -36.76 -18.69 -16.39
C ILE A 183 -38.06 -19.45 -16.02
N LEU A 184 -37.92 -20.56 -15.29
CA LEU A 184 -39.09 -21.32 -14.81
C LEU A 184 -39.95 -20.48 -13.87
N ALA A 185 -39.32 -19.77 -12.92
CA ALA A 185 -40.00 -18.92 -11.95
C ALA A 185 -40.70 -17.71 -12.59
N GLU A 186 -40.25 -17.21 -13.74
CA GLU A 186 -40.99 -16.18 -14.48
C GLU A 186 -42.28 -16.72 -15.12
N GLY A 187 -42.23 -17.95 -15.62
CA GLY A 187 -43.36 -18.60 -16.29
C GLY A 187 -44.35 -19.27 -15.34
N GLN A 188 -44.00 -19.42 -14.05
CA GLN A 188 -44.79 -20.17 -13.07
C GLN A 188 -44.97 -19.38 -11.78
N ASN A 189 -46.21 -19.29 -11.30
CA ASN A 189 -46.50 -18.72 -10.00
C ASN A 189 -46.55 -19.86 -8.96
N VAL A 190 -45.40 -20.16 -8.34
CA VAL A 190 -45.30 -21.21 -7.32
C VAL A 190 -45.99 -20.75 -6.05
N TYR A 191 -46.93 -21.54 -5.56
CA TYR A 191 -47.71 -21.26 -4.36
C TYR A 191 -47.30 -22.21 -3.22
N TYR A 192 -46.95 -21.62 -2.08
CA TYR A 192 -46.71 -22.35 -0.84
C TYR A 192 -47.83 -21.99 0.14
N GLU A 193 -48.57 -22.99 0.62
CA GLU A 193 -49.76 -22.78 1.47
C GLU A 193 -49.44 -22.00 2.74
N ASN A 194 -48.28 -22.28 3.35
CA ASN A 194 -47.80 -21.58 4.54
C ASN A 194 -47.12 -20.24 4.25
N TYR A 195 -46.90 -19.90 2.97
CA TYR A 195 -46.22 -18.67 2.53
C TYR A 195 -46.94 -18.01 1.34
N PRO A 196 -48.17 -17.50 1.54
CA PRO A 196 -49.00 -16.95 0.45
C PRO A 196 -48.37 -15.72 -0.24
N ASP A 197 -47.58 -14.96 0.50
CA ASP A 197 -46.91 -13.74 0.02
C ASP A 197 -45.51 -14.00 -0.56
N PHE A 198 -45.06 -15.25 -0.58
CA PHE A 198 -43.79 -15.59 -1.20
C PHE A 198 -43.89 -15.45 -2.73
N ALA A 199 -42.83 -14.87 -3.29
CA ALA A 199 -42.52 -14.89 -4.72
C ALA A 199 -41.07 -15.32 -4.85
N GLN A 200 -40.79 -16.22 -5.79
CA GLN A 200 -39.43 -16.68 -6.05
C GLN A 200 -38.55 -15.55 -6.58
N LEU A 201 -39.11 -14.65 -7.39
CA LEU A 201 -38.46 -13.44 -7.89
C LEU A 201 -39.00 -12.20 -7.16
N SER A 202 -38.23 -11.69 -6.20
CA SER A 202 -38.66 -10.59 -5.35
C SER A 202 -37.49 -9.72 -4.91
N LEU A 203 -37.72 -8.41 -4.72
CA LEU A 203 -36.75 -7.51 -4.10
C LEU A 203 -36.31 -8.00 -2.71
N ILE A 204 -37.22 -8.62 -1.95
CA ILE A 204 -36.93 -9.15 -0.61
C ILE A 204 -35.91 -10.31 -0.67
N ASN A 205 -35.86 -11.02 -1.79
CA ASN A 205 -34.95 -12.14 -2.03
C ASN A 205 -33.59 -11.70 -2.55
N TYR A 206 -33.29 -10.40 -2.58
CA TYR A 206 -32.02 -9.90 -3.09
C TYR A 206 -30.81 -10.51 -2.35
N GLN A 207 -29.91 -11.13 -3.10
CA GLN A 207 -28.71 -11.82 -2.65
C GLN A 207 -27.52 -11.31 -3.46
N GLU A 208 -26.92 -10.20 -3.03
CA GLU A 208 -25.60 -9.80 -3.53
C GLU A 208 -24.57 -9.96 -2.41
N TYR A 209 -23.52 -10.72 -2.70
CA TYR A 209 -22.56 -11.22 -1.70
C TYR A 209 -21.53 -10.18 -1.24
N THR A 210 -21.45 -9.03 -1.91
CA THR A 210 -20.43 -8.02 -1.61
C THR A 210 -21.04 -6.63 -1.52
N PRO A 211 -21.06 -6.00 -0.33
CA PRO A 211 -21.19 -4.56 -0.23
C PRO A 211 -20.16 -3.88 -1.15
N ILE A 212 -20.45 -2.64 -1.54
CA ILE A 212 -19.40 -1.72 -1.97
C ILE A 212 -18.39 -1.73 -0.81
N TYR A 213 -17.10 -1.94 -1.11
CA TYR A 213 -15.95 -2.08 -0.20
C TYR A 213 -15.52 -3.50 0.22
N VAL A 214 -14.43 -3.94 -0.42
CA VAL A 214 -13.45 -4.91 0.11
C VAL A 214 -12.18 -4.14 0.48
N SER A 215 -12.28 -3.19 1.41
CA SER A 215 -11.18 -2.87 2.32
C SER A 215 -11.69 -3.14 3.73
N SER A 216 -10.81 -3.47 4.66
CA SER A 216 -11.11 -3.88 6.05
C SER A 216 -11.93 -2.87 6.89
N GLY A 217 -12.40 -1.76 6.30
CA GLY A 217 -13.14 -0.69 6.97
C GLY A 217 -14.66 -0.85 7.01
N TYR A 218 -15.28 -1.79 6.28
CA TYR A 218 -16.76 -1.91 6.25
C TYR A 218 -17.35 -2.15 7.65
N ASP A 219 -16.77 -3.08 8.41
CA ASP A 219 -17.17 -3.37 9.80
C ASP A 219 -16.78 -2.23 10.76
N HIS A 220 -15.79 -1.41 10.43
CA HIS A 220 -15.34 -0.30 11.27
C HIS A 220 -16.37 0.82 11.35
N TYR A 221 -17.06 1.12 10.25
CA TYR A 221 -18.00 2.25 10.16
C TYR A 221 -19.46 1.88 10.42
N GLY A 222 -19.81 0.59 10.47
CA GLY A 222 -21.18 0.14 10.77
C GLY A 222 -22.21 0.62 9.75
N LEU A 223 -21.83 0.65 8.47
CA LEU A 223 -22.63 1.21 7.39
C LEU A 223 -23.87 0.35 7.12
N LYS A 224 -25.00 1.02 6.84
CA LYS A 224 -26.23 0.34 6.42
C LYS A 224 -26.08 -0.24 5.02
N ASN A 225 -26.92 -1.23 4.73
CA ASN A 225 -26.92 -1.95 3.44
C ASN A 225 -28.32 -2.40 3.04
N SER A 226 -28.37 -3.26 2.03
CA SER A 226 -29.60 -3.83 1.49
C SER A 226 -30.47 -4.54 2.53
N GLU A 227 -29.93 -5.09 3.62
CA GLU A 227 -30.74 -5.69 4.70
C GLU A 227 -31.63 -4.65 5.40
N THR A 228 -31.12 -3.44 5.61
CA THR A 228 -31.92 -2.33 6.15
C THR A 228 -33.10 -2.01 5.23
N VAL A 229 -32.88 -2.05 3.92
CA VAL A 229 -33.95 -1.80 2.94
C VAL A 229 -34.94 -2.95 2.88
N LYS A 230 -34.49 -4.22 3.05
CA LYS A 230 -35.39 -5.37 3.20
C LYS A 230 -36.32 -5.21 4.40
N GLU A 231 -35.83 -4.70 5.52
CA GLU A 231 -36.68 -4.38 6.68
C GLU A 231 -37.73 -3.31 6.35
N TRP A 232 -37.36 -2.26 5.61
CA TRP A 232 -38.30 -1.23 5.16
C TRP A 232 -39.35 -1.78 4.19
N LEU A 233 -38.96 -2.67 3.27
CA LEU A 233 -39.88 -3.35 2.36
C LEU A 233 -40.86 -4.25 3.12
N LYS A 234 -40.38 -5.04 4.09
CA LYS A 234 -41.22 -5.88 4.96
C LYS A 234 -42.17 -5.03 5.82
N GLY A 235 -41.69 -3.91 6.35
CA GLY A 235 -42.47 -2.95 7.13
C GLY A 235 -43.33 -2.01 6.29
N GLN A 236 -43.27 -2.08 4.96
CA GLN A 236 -43.99 -1.21 4.02
C GLN A 236 -43.74 0.30 4.26
N ASP A 237 -42.51 0.66 4.63
CA ASP A 237 -42.10 2.04 4.94
C ASP A 237 -41.76 2.81 3.65
N LYS A 238 -42.81 3.15 2.89
CA LYS A 238 -42.71 3.81 1.59
C LYS A 238 -41.92 5.13 1.62
N GLU A 239 -42.08 5.91 2.68
CA GLU A 239 -41.44 7.23 2.81
C GLU A 239 -39.92 7.10 2.93
N LYS A 240 -39.41 6.15 3.72
CA LYS A 240 -37.96 5.91 3.81
C LYS A 240 -37.37 5.43 2.49
N ILE A 241 -38.09 4.57 1.77
CA ILE A 241 -37.67 4.09 0.44
C ILE A 241 -37.65 5.23 -0.58
N ALA A 242 -38.68 6.09 -0.58
CA ALA A 242 -38.75 7.26 -1.43
C ALA A 242 -37.60 8.23 -1.16
N HIS A 243 -37.31 8.51 0.13
CA HIS A 243 -36.20 9.37 0.53
C HIS A 243 -34.84 8.79 0.11
N LEU A 244 -34.64 7.47 0.20
CA LEU A 244 -33.41 6.82 -0.28
C LEU A 244 -33.23 6.99 -1.80
N MET A 245 -34.31 6.88 -2.58
CA MET A 245 -34.27 7.15 -4.01
C MET A 245 -33.92 8.60 -4.31
N ASP A 246 -34.41 9.55 -3.52
CA ASP A 246 -34.04 10.97 -3.65
C ASP A 246 -32.58 11.22 -3.35
N ASP A 247 -32.06 10.68 -2.24
CA ASP A 247 -30.65 10.80 -1.87
C ASP A 247 -29.76 10.27 -3.02
N PHE A 248 -30.14 9.15 -3.64
CA PHE A 248 -29.42 8.60 -4.78
C PHE A 248 -29.54 9.47 -6.05
N LEU A 249 -30.74 9.95 -6.39
CA LEU A 249 -30.95 10.81 -7.57
C LEU A 249 -30.24 12.17 -7.44
N LEU A 250 -30.11 12.68 -6.20
CA LEU A 250 -29.31 13.87 -5.90
C LEU A 250 -27.83 13.62 -6.21
N LEU A 251 -27.26 12.49 -5.75
CA LEU A 251 -25.87 12.12 -6.08
C LEU A 251 -25.64 12.01 -7.59
N HIS A 252 -26.61 11.47 -8.33
CA HIS A 252 -26.58 11.41 -9.80
C HIS A 252 -26.55 12.80 -10.44
N THR A 253 -27.42 13.70 -9.97
CA THR A 253 -27.56 15.06 -10.49
C THR A 253 -26.30 15.89 -10.23
N ASP A 254 -25.76 15.81 -9.01
CA ASP A 254 -24.55 16.52 -8.58
C ASP A 254 -23.31 16.13 -9.40
N ARG A 255 -23.26 14.89 -9.89
CA ARG A 255 -22.16 14.37 -10.71
C ARG A 255 -22.46 14.40 -12.22
N HIS A 256 -23.57 15.02 -12.62
CA HIS A 256 -24.02 15.11 -14.01
C HIS A 256 -24.12 13.75 -14.72
N LEU A 257 -24.53 12.72 -13.97
CA LEU A 257 -24.74 11.37 -14.50
C LEU A 257 -26.14 11.23 -15.11
N LYS A 258 -26.24 10.30 -16.06
CA LYS A 258 -27.44 10.07 -16.85
C LYS A 258 -28.33 9.01 -16.20
N THR A 259 -29.61 9.34 -16.12
CA THR A 259 -30.71 8.43 -15.80
C THR A 259 -32.01 8.98 -16.40
N ASN A 260 -32.96 8.11 -16.72
CA ASN A 260 -34.32 8.51 -17.05
C ASN A 260 -35.31 8.23 -15.90
N LEU A 261 -34.81 7.82 -14.73
CA LEU A 261 -35.60 7.60 -13.53
C LEU A 261 -35.88 8.91 -12.82
N ASN A 262 -37.08 9.01 -12.27
CA ASN A 262 -37.43 9.98 -11.23
C ASN A 262 -38.13 9.23 -10.09
N ARG A 263 -38.29 9.88 -8.93
CA ARG A 263 -38.87 9.25 -7.73
C ARG A 263 -40.19 8.54 -8.01
N ASP A 264 -41.15 9.21 -8.64
CA ASP A 264 -42.50 8.67 -8.84
C ASP A 264 -42.50 7.50 -9.82
N LEU A 265 -41.73 7.61 -10.91
CA LEU A 265 -41.56 6.55 -11.88
C LEU A 265 -40.89 5.33 -11.24
N TRP A 266 -39.80 5.54 -10.49
CA TRP A 266 -39.06 4.46 -9.87
C TRP A 266 -39.88 3.74 -8.80
N LEU A 267 -40.56 4.48 -7.91
CA LEU A 267 -41.49 3.89 -6.95
C LEU A 267 -42.56 3.05 -7.63
N LYS A 268 -43.13 3.54 -8.74
CA LYS A 268 -44.13 2.78 -9.50
C LYS A 268 -43.58 1.46 -10.06
N LEU A 269 -42.30 1.41 -10.42
CA LEU A 269 -41.65 0.22 -10.98
C LEU A 269 -41.35 -0.85 -9.92
N VAL A 270 -40.86 -0.45 -8.75
CA VAL A 270 -40.30 -1.39 -7.77
C VAL A 270 -41.13 -1.53 -6.47
N TYR A 271 -41.90 -0.51 -6.08
CA TYR A 271 -42.66 -0.53 -4.83
C TYR A 271 -44.05 -1.18 -5.01
N ASN A 272 -44.07 -2.51 -4.95
CA ASN A 272 -45.26 -3.34 -5.12
C ASN A 272 -45.47 -4.24 -3.86
N PRO A 273 -46.14 -3.74 -2.80
CA PRO A 273 -46.14 -4.35 -1.46
C PRO A 273 -46.71 -5.76 -1.34
N SER A 274 -47.44 -6.25 -2.35
CA SER A 274 -47.98 -7.61 -2.33
C SER A 274 -46.88 -8.67 -2.31
N LYS A 275 -45.86 -8.52 -3.17
CA LYS A 275 -44.79 -9.52 -3.36
C LYS A 275 -43.43 -8.92 -3.76
N TYR A 276 -43.37 -7.61 -4.00
CA TYR A 276 -42.23 -6.90 -4.60
C TYR A 276 -41.62 -7.63 -5.80
N PRO A 277 -42.42 -8.02 -6.81
CA PRO A 277 -41.97 -8.89 -7.89
C PRO A 277 -40.85 -8.24 -8.73
N VAL A 278 -39.91 -9.08 -9.18
CA VAL A 278 -38.85 -8.69 -10.12
C VAL A 278 -39.06 -9.45 -11.42
N GLY A 279 -39.06 -8.74 -12.55
CA GLY A 279 -39.22 -9.33 -13.88
C GLY A 279 -38.87 -8.33 -14.98
N ASP A 280 -39.05 -8.71 -16.25
CA ASP A 280 -38.66 -7.86 -17.40
C ASP A 280 -39.28 -6.45 -17.38
N PHE A 281 -40.44 -6.28 -16.76
CA PHE A 281 -41.18 -5.02 -16.69
C PHE A 281 -40.57 -3.97 -15.74
N ASN A 282 -39.65 -4.35 -14.85
CA ASN A 282 -39.01 -3.42 -13.91
C ASN A 282 -37.49 -3.50 -13.89
N LEU A 283 -36.86 -4.17 -14.86
CA LEU A 283 -35.41 -4.17 -15.00
C LEU A 283 -34.88 -2.77 -15.36
N ILE A 284 -33.79 -2.39 -14.70
CA ILE A 284 -33.10 -1.10 -14.92
C ILE A 284 -31.72 -1.40 -15.49
N ARG A 285 -31.44 -0.90 -16.70
CA ARG A 285 -30.18 -1.18 -17.41
C ARG A 285 -29.04 -0.21 -17.02
N PRO A 286 -27.78 -0.66 -17.07
CA PRO A 286 -26.63 0.24 -17.09
C PRO A 286 -26.65 1.12 -18.35
N TYR A 287 -26.30 2.40 -18.24
CA TYR A 287 -26.39 3.34 -19.36
C TYR A 287 -25.34 3.11 -20.48
N ASN A 288 -24.12 2.67 -20.14
CA ASN A 288 -22.97 2.65 -21.07
C ASN A 288 -22.64 1.25 -21.66
N LEU A 289 -23.61 0.56 -22.27
CA LEU A 289 -23.36 -0.75 -22.91
C LEU A 289 -22.81 -0.69 -24.35
N GLU A 290 -22.65 0.50 -24.95
CA GLU A 290 -22.22 0.61 -26.36
C GLU A 290 -20.72 0.39 -26.62
N ASN A 291 -19.84 0.35 -25.59
CA ASN A 291 -18.38 0.34 -25.81
C ASN A 291 -17.56 -0.66 -24.97
N SER A 292 -18.18 -1.52 -24.16
CA SER A 292 -17.43 -2.55 -23.42
C SER A 292 -17.47 -3.89 -24.17
N GLU A 293 -16.37 -4.26 -24.83
CA GLU A 293 -16.08 -5.65 -25.25
C GLU A 293 -16.09 -6.63 -24.06
N TYR A 294 -16.09 -6.12 -22.82
CA TYR A 294 -16.41 -6.87 -21.63
C TYR A 294 -17.93 -7.06 -21.50
N ASN A 295 -18.44 -8.02 -22.28
CA ASN A 295 -19.58 -8.83 -21.88
C ASN A 295 -19.29 -9.41 -20.50
N TYR A 296 -19.65 -8.68 -19.43
CA TYR A 296 -19.94 -9.36 -18.19
C TYR A 296 -21.01 -10.39 -18.54
N ARG A 297 -20.79 -11.62 -18.12
CA ARG A 297 -21.65 -12.78 -18.38
C ARG A 297 -23.00 -12.62 -17.65
N SER A 298 -23.73 -11.52 -17.86
CA SER A 298 -25.19 -11.54 -17.72
C SER A 298 -25.67 -12.42 -18.86
N TYR A 299 -25.84 -13.69 -18.51
CA TYR A 299 -26.31 -14.75 -19.36
C TYR A 299 -27.40 -14.26 -20.32
N ASN A 300 -27.16 -14.54 -21.60
CA ASN A 300 -28.15 -14.74 -22.66
C ASN A 300 -29.61 -14.53 -22.25
N TYR A 301 -30.09 -13.28 -22.24
CA TYR A 301 -31.43 -13.02 -22.75
C TYR A 301 -31.31 -12.84 -24.27
N LYS A 302 -30.97 -13.95 -24.95
CA LYS A 302 -31.43 -14.15 -26.32
C LYS A 302 -32.94 -14.35 -26.24
N SER A 303 -33.67 -13.25 -26.13
CA SER A 303 -34.97 -13.20 -26.80
C SER A 303 -34.70 -13.59 -28.24
N ASN A 304 -35.37 -14.64 -28.72
CA ASN A 304 -35.33 -15.06 -30.13
C ASN A 304 -35.83 -13.97 -31.10
N ASN A 305 -36.13 -12.76 -30.61
CA ASN A 305 -36.33 -11.56 -31.42
C ASN A 305 -35.09 -10.67 -31.37
N SER A 306 -34.24 -10.79 -32.39
CA SER A 306 -33.13 -9.89 -32.73
C SER A 306 -33.54 -8.43 -32.99
N ASN A 307 -34.80 -8.05 -32.75
CA ASN A 307 -35.33 -6.69 -32.90
C ASN A 307 -35.57 -5.95 -31.56
N SER A 308 -35.32 -6.58 -30.40
CA SER A 308 -35.61 -6.00 -29.08
C SER A 308 -34.51 -5.08 -28.52
N TYR A 309 -33.40 -4.88 -29.23
CA TYR A 309 -32.28 -4.07 -28.74
C TYR A 309 -32.54 -2.55 -28.76
N ASN A 310 -33.66 -2.09 -29.35
CA ASN A 310 -33.84 -0.68 -29.68
C ASN A 310 -34.65 0.18 -28.70
N ASN A 311 -35.20 -0.36 -27.61
CA ASN A 311 -35.88 0.47 -26.61
C ASN A 311 -35.36 0.16 -25.20
N ILE A 312 -34.35 0.91 -24.75
CA ILE A 312 -33.97 0.96 -23.34
C ILE A 312 -35.07 1.73 -22.61
N GLU A 313 -35.96 1.03 -21.90
CA GLU A 313 -37.10 1.67 -21.22
C GLU A 313 -36.66 2.40 -19.94
N TYR A 314 -35.76 1.81 -19.14
CA TYR A 314 -35.24 2.38 -17.89
C TYR A 314 -33.73 2.18 -17.76
N TYR A 315 -33.00 3.24 -17.36
CA TYR A 315 -31.55 3.18 -17.20
C TYR A 315 -31.01 4.09 -16.10
N VAL A 316 -29.84 3.72 -15.58
CA VAL A 316 -29.10 4.48 -14.57
C VAL A 316 -27.59 4.18 -14.63
N GLN A 317 -26.75 5.18 -14.39
CA GLN A 317 -25.29 5.04 -14.24
C GLN A 317 -24.87 4.69 -12.80
N PHE A 318 -25.32 3.53 -12.30
CA PHE A 318 -25.01 3.12 -10.93
C PHE A 318 -23.52 2.74 -10.75
N GLU A 319 -22.97 1.92 -11.64
CA GLU A 319 -21.60 1.38 -11.48
C GLU A 319 -20.53 2.48 -11.60
N GLU A 320 -20.77 3.50 -12.42
CA GLU A 320 -19.86 4.64 -12.55
C GLU A 320 -19.91 5.55 -11.31
N LEU A 321 -21.11 5.81 -10.77
CA LEU A 321 -21.28 6.55 -9.52
C LEU A 321 -20.61 5.81 -8.34
N LYS A 322 -20.83 4.49 -8.28
CA LYS A 322 -20.19 3.59 -7.32
C LYS A 322 -18.68 3.66 -7.42
N SER A 323 -18.10 3.44 -8.60
CA SER A 323 -16.64 3.49 -8.80
C SER A 323 -16.03 4.84 -8.40
N GLY A 324 -16.74 5.94 -8.68
CA GLY A 324 -16.31 7.28 -8.29
C GLY A 324 -16.23 7.45 -6.77
N TYR A 325 -17.30 7.09 -6.04
CA TYR A 325 -17.32 7.19 -4.58
C TYR A 325 -16.44 6.12 -3.89
N GLU A 326 -16.23 4.96 -4.50
CA GLU A 326 -15.20 3.99 -4.10
C GLU A 326 -13.82 4.64 -4.05
N LYS A 327 -13.39 5.27 -5.15
CA LYS A 327 -12.09 5.94 -5.22
C LYS A 327 -11.94 7.09 -4.22
N VAL A 328 -13.02 7.80 -3.89
CA VAL A 328 -13.00 8.86 -2.86
C VAL A 328 -12.88 8.26 -1.47
N PHE A 329 -13.71 7.26 -1.15
CA PHE A 329 -13.72 6.62 0.16
C PHE A 329 -12.39 5.91 0.46
N ASP A 330 -11.88 5.14 -0.50
CA ASP A 330 -10.58 4.46 -0.39
C ASP A 330 -9.45 5.46 -0.14
N ALA A 331 -9.55 6.68 -0.67
CA ALA A 331 -8.56 7.72 -0.42
C ALA A 331 -8.57 8.21 1.04
N TYR A 332 -9.70 8.14 1.74
CA TYR A 332 -9.79 8.45 3.18
C TYR A 332 -9.28 7.30 4.05
N ASP A 333 -9.61 6.05 3.68
CA ASP A 333 -9.12 4.85 4.34
C ASP A 333 -7.59 4.66 4.16
N THR A 334 -7.07 5.05 2.99
CA THR A 334 -5.63 5.04 2.72
C THR A 334 -4.92 6.15 3.52
N PRO A 335 -3.94 5.82 4.38
CA PRO A 335 -3.18 6.85 5.09
C PRO A 335 -2.37 7.72 4.12
N LEU A 336 -2.29 9.03 4.40
CA LEU A 336 -1.50 9.96 3.57
C LEU A 336 -0.02 9.54 3.50
N PHE A 337 0.51 9.01 4.60
CA PHE A 337 1.85 8.46 4.68
C PHE A 337 1.76 6.99 5.04
N ASN A 338 2.17 6.12 4.11
CA ASN A 338 2.32 4.70 4.43
C ASN A 338 3.53 4.52 5.37
N PRO A 339 3.31 4.12 6.64
CA PRO A 339 4.38 4.06 7.63
C PRO A 339 5.43 3.00 7.29
N ILE A 340 5.02 1.87 6.71
CA ILE A 340 5.93 0.80 6.29
C ILE A 340 6.83 1.30 5.15
N ALA A 341 6.25 1.95 4.14
CA ALA A 341 7.03 2.52 3.05
C ALA A 341 8.02 3.58 3.56
N LEU A 342 7.62 4.43 4.52
CA LEU A 342 8.50 5.43 5.12
C LEU A 342 9.68 4.77 5.86
N LEU A 343 9.43 3.70 6.62
CA LEU A 343 10.48 2.92 7.28
C LEU A 343 11.46 2.33 6.27
N ILE A 344 10.98 1.80 5.14
CA ILE A 344 11.85 1.31 4.06
C ILE A 344 12.75 2.43 3.55
N VAL A 345 12.22 3.63 3.31
CA VAL A 345 13.03 4.78 2.87
C VAL A 345 14.06 5.20 3.92
N LEU A 346 13.71 5.21 5.20
CA LEU A 346 14.65 5.49 6.29
C LEU A 346 15.80 4.48 6.30
N CYS A 347 15.51 3.19 6.14
CA CYS A 347 16.51 2.12 6.08
C CYS A 347 17.41 2.23 4.85
N VAL A 348 16.81 2.38 3.65
CA VAL A 348 17.54 2.54 2.39
C VAL A 348 18.47 3.76 2.44
N SER A 349 17.97 4.88 2.96
CA SER A 349 18.78 6.10 3.16
C SER A 349 19.94 5.84 4.12
N GLY A 350 19.71 5.06 5.18
CA GLY A 350 20.73 4.60 6.11
C GLY A 350 21.86 3.85 5.42
N VAL A 351 21.53 2.82 4.65
CA VAL A 351 22.49 1.99 3.91
C VAL A 351 23.32 2.83 2.93
N PHE A 352 22.66 3.61 2.06
CA PHE A 352 23.38 4.45 1.10
C PHE A 352 24.22 5.53 1.76
N SER A 353 23.77 6.09 2.89
CA SER A 353 24.55 7.09 3.62
C SER A 353 25.86 6.53 4.16
N LEU A 354 25.85 5.28 4.62
CA LEU A 354 27.03 4.58 5.12
C LEU A 354 27.97 4.18 3.98
N LEU A 355 27.43 3.73 2.85
CA LEU A 355 28.23 3.47 1.64
C LEU A 355 29.00 4.73 1.18
N ILE A 356 28.31 5.87 1.12
CA ILE A 356 28.91 7.16 0.70
C ILE A 356 29.89 7.69 1.76
N PHE A 357 29.54 7.58 3.04
CA PHE A 357 30.42 8.00 4.12
C PHE A 357 31.69 7.13 4.21
N SER A 358 31.59 5.82 4.02
CA SER A 358 32.75 4.92 4.07
C SER A 358 33.73 5.17 2.92
N TYR A 359 33.23 5.54 1.73
CA TYR A 359 34.05 5.99 0.60
C TYR A 359 34.89 7.21 0.95
N ARG A 360 34.35 8.11 1.77
CA ARG A 360 35.05 9.31 2.25
C ARG A 360 36.10 9.01 3.31
N VAL A 361 35.83 8.02 4.15
CA VAL A 361 36.71 7.61 5.25
C VAL A 361 37.96 6.91 4.71
N THR A 362 37.80 6.11 3.65
CA THR A 362 38.84 5.23 3.11
C THR A 362 39.29 5.64 1.70
N SER A 363 40.12 4.82 1.04
CA SER A 363 40.50 5.04 -0.36
C SER A 363 39.49 4.38 -1.30
N GLY A 364 39.24 4.95 -2.49
CA GLY A 364 38.31 4.37 -3.46
C GLY A 364 38.68 2.93 -3.86
N LYS A 365 39.98 2.61 -3.90
CA LYS A 365 40.48 1.24 -4.11
C LYS A 365 40.07 0.32 -2.96
N ALA A 366 40.29 0.72 -1.70
CA ALA A 366 39.91 -0.08 -0.54
C ALA A 366 38.39 -0.24 -0.42
N TRP A 367 37.64 0.81 -0.73
CA TRP A 367 36.18 0.80 -0.75
C TRP A 367 35.63 -0.18 -1.79
N LEU A 368 36.17 -0.16 -3.01
CA LEU A 368 35.76 -1.10 -4.07
C LEU A 368 36.12 -2.55 -3.71
N ILE A 369 37.33 -2.77 -3.18
CA ILE A 369 37.73 -4.10 -2.72
C ILE A 369 36.79 -4.59 -1.61
N ALA A 370 36.45 -3.73 -0.64
CA ALA A 370 35.51 -4.06 0.43
C ALA A 370 34.13 -4.41 -0.11
N PHE A 371 33.61 -3.63 -1.06
CA PHE A 371 32.30 -3.88 -1.67
C PHE A 371 32.25 -5.25 -2.35
N VAL A 372 33.28 -5.56 -3.16
CA VAL A 372 33.39 -6.85 -3.85
C VAL A 372 33.64 -8.00 -2.87
N SER A 373 34.53 -7.82 -1.88
CA SER A 373 34.84 -8.89 -0.92
C SER A 373 33.66 -9.25 -0.04
N LEU A 374 32.91 -8.24 0.46
CA LEU A 374 31.70 -8.50 1.23
C LEU A 374 30.62 -9.12 0.33
N GLY A 375 30.44 -8.62 -0.90
CA GLY A 375 29.47 -9.20 -1.84
C GLY A 375 29.73 -10.68 -2.16
N ILE A 376 30.99 -11.05 -2.42
CA ILE A 376 31.38 -12.45 -2.63
C ILE A 376 31.15 -13.27 -1.37
N PHE A 377 31.52 -12.74 -0.19
CA PHE A 377 31.30 -13.43 1.08
C PHE A 377 29.81 -13.71 1.32
N LEU A 378 28.95 -12.69 1.20
CA LEU A 378 27.51 -12.81 1.36
C LEU A 378 26.89 -13.82 0.37
N PHE A 379 27.39 -13.84 -0.87
CA PHE A 379 26.95 -14.79 -1.89
C PHE A 379 27.33 -16.23 -1.54
N VAL A 380 28.59 -16.47 -1.13
CA VAL A 380 29.08 -17.80 -0.75
C VAL A 380 28.37 -18.31 0.51
N ASP A 381 28.23 -17.46 1.52
CA ASP A 381 27.52 -17.80 2.76
C ASP A 381 26.03 -18.06 2.50
N GLY A 382 25.40 -17.27 1.62
CA GLY A 382 24.02 -17.50 1.17
C GLY A 382 23.83 -18.83 0.44
N LEU A 383 24.77 -19.21 -0.44
CA LEU A 383 24.74 -20.52 -1.10
C LEU A 383 24.89 -21.67 -0.09
N PHE A 384 25.80 -21.53 0.87
CA PHE A 384 25.98 -22.55 1.91
C PHE A 384 24.73 -22.69 2.80
N SER A 385 24.10 -21.57 3.13
CA SER A 385 22.82 -21.52 3.85
C SER A 385 21.71 -22.24 3.08
N LEU A 386 21.59 -22.00 1.76
CA LEU A 386 20.57 -22.65 0.94
C LEU A 386 20.74 -24.17 0.89
N ILE A 387 21.97 -24.66 0.74
CA ILE A 387 22.26 -26.10 0.69
C ILE A 387 21.95 -26.78 2.04
N SER A 388 22.14 -26.06 3.15
CA SER A 388 21.97 -26.60 4.50
C SER A 388 20.52 -26.54 5.02
N GLY A 389 19.58 -25.98 4.25
CA GLY A 389 18.16 -25.90 4.63
C GLY A 389 17.93 -25.02 5.87
N VAL A 390 17.07 -25.48 6.80
CA VAL A 390 16.68 -24.71 8.00
C VAL A 390 17.89 -24.38 8.89
N SER A 391 18.81 -25.33 9.10
CA SER A 391 20.05 -25.08 9.86
C SER A 391 20.98 -24.11 9.17
N GLY A 392 20.91 -24.02 7.84
CA GLY A 392 21.64 -23.06 7.03
C GLY A 392 21.28 -21.61 7.31
N PHE A 393 19.99 -21.31 7.48
CA PHE A 393 19.54 -19.95 7.78
C PHE A 393 20.10 -19.46 9.12
N PHE A 394 20.12 -20.31 10.14
CA PHE A 394 20.76 -19.98 11.43
C PHE A 394 22.28 -19.79 11.27
N ALA A 395 22.94 -20.70 10.55
CA ALA A 395 24.37 -20.63 10.31
C ALA A 395 24.77 -19.31 9.61
N TYR A 396 23.99 -18.85 8.63
CA TYR A 396 24.19 -17.57 7.93
C TYR A 396 24.32 -16.39 8.89
N HIS A 397 23.34 -16.22 9.79
CA HIS A 397 23.33 -15.11 10.74
C HIS A 397 24.53 -15.19 11.71
N VAL A 398 24.86 -16.39 12.18
CA VAL A 398 26.00 -16.62 13.08
C VAL A 398 27.32 -16.30 12.38
N VAL A 399 27.50 -16.74 11.12
CA VAL A 399 28.70 -16.47 10.33
C VAL A 399 28.91 -14.97 10.12
N LEU A 400 27.84 -14.20 9.85
CA LEU A 400 27.93 -12.74 9.74
C LEU A 400 28.29 -12.06 11.07
N LEU A 401 27.74 -12.53 12.19
CA LEU A 401 28.09 -12.00 13.51
C LEU A 401 29.55 -12.33 13.88
N ILE A 402 30.03 -13.52 13.54
CA ILE A 402 31.44 -13.90 13.71
C ILE A 402 32.34 -13.02 12.84
N LEU A 403 31.99 -12.81 11.57
CA LEU A 403 32.75 -11.93 10.67
C LEU A 403 32.86 -10.52 11.25
N PHE A 404 31.73 -9.93 11.66
CA PHE A 404 31.71 -8.62 12.32
C PHE A 404 32.60 -8.59 13.57
N GLY A 405 32.47 -9.59 14.44
CA GLY A 405 33.25 -9.69 15.67
C GLY A 405 34.76 -9.80 15.43
N VAL A 406 35.17 -10.63 14.48
CA VAL A 406 36.58 -10.83 14.10
C VAL A 406 37.17 -9.55 13.51
N GLU A 407 36.46 -8.88 12.60
CA GLU A 407 36.91 -7.63 12.01
C GLU A 407 37.00 -6.51 13.05
N LEU A 408 36.02 -6.41 13.94
CA LEU A 408 36.01 -5.43 15.02
C LEU A 408 37.18 -5.67 15.98
N ALA A 409 37.40 -6.92 16.41
CA ALA A 409 38.52 -7.29 17.28
C ALA A 409 39.87 -6.98 16.63
N ASN A 410 40.02 -7.20 15.32
CA ASN A 410 41.22 -6.86 14.57
C ASN A 410 41.50 -5.35 14.61
N ILE A 411 40.49 -4.51 14.34
CA ILE A 411 40.64 -3.05 14.39
C ILE A 411 40.92 -2.56 15.81
N LEU A 412 40.23 -3.08 16.82
CA LEU A 412 40.45 -2.70 18.23
C LEU A 412 41.84 -3.10 18.72
N SER A 413 42.33 -4.28 18.35
CA SER A 413 43.70 -4.74 18.64
C SER A 413 44.74 -3.81 18.02
N ARG A 414 44.56 -3.43 16.74
CA ARG A 414 45.45 -2.46 16.06
C ARG A 414 45.44 -1.09 16.72
N ASN A 415 44.26 -0.59 17.09
CA ASN A 415 44.10 0.68 17.78
C ASN A 415 44.80 0.69 19.15
N SER A 416 44.76 -0.44 19.88
CA SER A 416 45.35 -0.55 21.22
C SER A 416 46.86 -0.72 21.16
N ASN A 417 47.35 -1.48 20.17
CA ASN A 417 48.77 -1.79 19.99
C ASN A 417 49.50 -0.81 19.06
N LEU A 418 48.82 0.24 18.58
CA LEU A 418 49.35 1.24 17.64
C LEU A 418 50.01 0.63 16.38
N GLN A 419 49.43 -0.47 15.89
CA GLN A 419 49.94 -1.18 14.71
C GLN A 419 49.63 -0.44 13.41
N ASN A 420 50.43 -0.69 12.39
CA ASN A 420 50.27 -0.07 11.07
C ASN A 420 48.95 -0.51 10.41
N LYS A 421 48.35 0.35 9.58
CA LYS A 421 47.03 0.10 9.00
C LYS A 421 47.01 -1.11 8.08
N GLY A 422 48.00 -1.28 7.20
CA GLY A 422 47.98 -2.34 6.20
C GLY A 422 46.64 -2.42 5.44
N ARG A 423 46.00 -3.60 5.44
CA ARG A 423 44.70 -3.83 4.77
C ARG A 423 43.46 -3.44 5.59
N SER A 424 43.62 -2.88 6.79
CA SER A 424 42.50 -2.54 7.68
C SER A 424 41.52 -1.51 7.10
N ASN A 425 41.91 -0.76 6.07
CA ASN A 425 41.00 0.09 5.29
C ASN A 425 39.79 -0.68 4.73
N ILE A 426 39.96 -1.96 4.39
CA ILE A 426 38.88 -2.81 3.88
C ILE A 426 37.91 -3.15 5.03
N TYR A 427 38.44 -3.64 6.15
CA TYR A 427 37.63 -4.02 7.31
C TYR A 427 36.85 -2.83 7.91
N VAL A 428 37.41 -1.62 7.90
CA VAL A 428 36.67 -0.44 8.37
C VAL A 428 35.45 -0.13 7.49
N ASN A 429 35.51 -0.37 6.18
CA ASN A 429 34.34 -0.24 5.32
C ASN A 429 33.27 -1.27 5.68
N HIS A 430 33.65 -2.55 5.83
CA HIS A 430 32.71 -3.60 6.27
C HIS A 430 32.06 -3.25 7.61
N LEU A 431 32.87 -2.87 8.62
CA LEU A 431 32.35 -2.48 9.93
C LEU A 431 31.36 -1.32 9.86
N LEU A 432 31.63 -0.29 9.05
CA LEU A 432 30.69 0.81 8.83
C LEU A 432 29.36 0.33 8.24
N TRP A 433 29.37 -0.63 7.32
CA TRP A 433 28.16 -1.19 6.72
C TRP A 433 27.44 -2.18 7.63
N PHE A 434 28.17 -2.84 8.53
CA PHE A 434 27.60 -3.73 9.53
C PHE A 434 26.90 -3.01 10.69
N ILE A 435 27.19 -1.74 10.96
CA ILE A 435 26.56 -0.98 12.07
C ILE A 435 25.01 -1.10 12.08
N PRO A 436 24.29 -0.81 10.97
CA PRO A 436 22.84 -1.01 10.92
C PRO A 436 22.43 -2.48 10.75
N ALA A 437 23.33 -3.34 10.27
CA ALA A 437 23.03 -4.73 9.97
C ALA A 437 23.05 -5.61 11.23
N VAL A 438 23.96 -5.37 12.18
CA VAL A 438 24.12 -6.23 13.37
C VAL A 438 22.84 -6.30 14.20
N PRO A 439 22.16 -5.19 14.56
CA PRO A 439 20.91 -5.30 15.32
C PRO A 439 19.81 -5.99 14.51
N ALA A 440 19.75 -5.79 13.19
CA ALA A 440 18.81 -6.50 12.32
C ALA A 440 19.12 -8.01 12.27
N ILE A 441 20.38 -8.40 12.14
CA ILE A 441 20.82 -9.81 12.15
C ILE A 441 20.48 -10.46 13.49
N LEU A 442 20.70 -9.77 14.61
CA LEU A 442 20.30 -10.25 15.94
C LEU A 442 18.79 -10.41 16.06
N PHE A 443 18.02 -9.44 15.55
CA PHE A 443 16.56 -9.54 15.52
C PHE A 443 16.11 -10.77 14.72
N PHE A 444 16.60 -10.94 13.48
CA PHE A 444 16.24 -12.10 12.64
C PHE A 444 16.70 -13.44 13.23
N PHE A 445 17.86 -13.46 13.90
CA PHE A 445 18.33 -14.63 14.60
C PHE A 445 17.38 -15.04 15.73
N VAL A 446 16.99 -14.09 16.60
CA VAL A 446 16.03 -14.35 17.69
C VAL A 446 14.65 -14.69 17.15
N TYR A 447 14.18 -13.95 16.14
CA TYR A 447 12.90 -14.18 15.46
C TYR A 447 12.81 -15.62 14.93
N SER A 448 13.87 -16.09 14.29
CA SER A 448 13.93 -17.45 13.76
C SER A 448 13.90 -18.52 14.86
N ILE A 449 14.59 -18.30 15.99
CA ILE A 449 14.53 -19.22 17.15
C ILE A 449 13.10 -19.29 17.71
N CYS A 450 12.47 -18.12 17.92
CA CYS A 450 11.11 -18.03 18.46
C CYS A 450 10.07 -18.67 17.51
N SER A 451 10.22 -18.44 16.20
CA SER A 451 9.37 -19.04 15.17
C SER A 451 9.47 -20.55 15.17
N SER A 452 10.69 -21.13 15.14
CA SER A 452 10.88 -22.58 15.18
C SER A 452 10.31 -23.21 16.45
N GLY A 453 10.45 -22.54 17.61
CA GLY A 453 9.85 -23.00 18.86
C GLY A 453 8.32 -22.90 18.92
N CYS A 454 7.70 -22.17 17.99
CA CYS A 454 6.24 -22.04 17.93
C CYS A 454 5.57 -23.09 17.02
N TYR A 455 6.27 -23.55 15.98
CA TYR A 455 5.75 -24.46 14.95
C TYR A 455 6.20 -25.92 15.11
N ASP A 456 6.63 -26.34 16.30
CA ASP A 456 7.08 -27.72 16.54
C ASP A 456 5.94 -28.75 16.34
N SER A 457 6.31 -30.00 16.04
CA SER A 457 5.57 -30.98 15.22
C SER A 457 4.17 -31.45 15.65
N ASP A 458 3.61 -30.95 16.75
CA ASP A 458 2.28 -31.34 17.27
C ASP A 458 1.22 -30.21 17.18
N GLY A 459 1.47 -29.20 16.35
CA GLY A 459 0.57 -28.07 16.12
C GLY A 459 0.90 -26.84 16.95
N ILE A 460 0.17 -25.74 16.72
CA ILE A 460 0.45 -24.45 17.37
C ILE A 460 0.09 -24.54 18.87
N ASN A 461 1.07 -24.82 19.72
CA ASN A 461 0.89 -24.68 21.16
C ASN A 461 1.04 -23.20 21.54
N GLN A 462 -0.09 -22.48 21.47
CA GLN A 462 -0.15 -21.02 21.63
C GLN A 462 0.42 -20.49 22.97
N ASN A 463 0.60 -21.37 23.96
CA ASN A 463 1.03 -21.02 25.30
C ASN A 463 2.54 -21.22 25.54
N THR A 464 3.31 -21.62 24.53
CA THR A 464 4.78 -21.69 24.69
C THR A 464 5.39 -20.29 24.70
N LEU A 465 6.42 -20.10 25.52
CA LEU A 465 7.17 -18.85 25.59
C LEU A 465 7.69 -18.43 24.19
N GLY A 466 8.08 -19.40 23.35
CA GLY A 466 8.49 -19.18 21.96
C GLY A 466 7.40 -18.56 21.10
N CYS A 467 6.17 -19.09 21.14
CA CYS A 467 5.03 -18.52 20.41
C CYS A 467 4.66 -17.12 20.89
N ILE A 468 4.71 -16.86 22.20
CA ILE A 468 4.40 -15.54 22.76
C ILE A 468 5.37 -14.48 22.22
N TRP A 469 6.69 -14.77 22.28
CA TRP A 469 7.71 -13.86 21.77
C TRP A 469 7.67 -13.73 20.26
N TYR A 470 7.42 -14.82 19.53
CA TYR A 470 7.26 -14.78 18.07
C TYR A 470 6.13 -13.84 17.66
N ARG A 471 4.93 -14.00 18.23
CA ARG A 471 3.78 -13.11 17.97
C ARG A 471 4.07 -11.67 18.34
N PHE A 472 4.65 -11.43 19.51
CA PHE A 472 5.06 -10.08 19.91
C PHE A 472 6.04 -9.45 18.90
N MET A 473 7.03 -10.19 18.42
CA MET A 473 7.99 -9.67 17.44
C MET A 473 7.37 -9.45 16.06
N ASP A 474 6.45 -10.32 15.64
CA ASP A 474 5.71 -10.21 14.38
C ASP A 474 4.79 -8.99 14.38
N ASP A 475 4.02 -8.80 15.46
CA ASP A 475 3.11 -7.66 15.64
C ASP A 475 3.86 -6.32 15.76
N HIS A 476 5.10 -6.31 16.26
CA HIS A 476 5.90 -5.11 16.49
C HIS A 476 7.10 -4.95 15.55
N ILE A 477 7.08 -5.59 14.37
CA ILE A 477 8.22 -5.55 13.43
C ILE A 477 8.60 -4.12 13.01
N ALA A 478 7.62 -3.23 12.86
CA ALA A 478 7.84 -1.84 12.46
C ALA A 478 8.61 -1.06 13.54
N GLU A 479 8.29 -1.30 14.82
CA GLU A 479 8.94 -0.71 15.98
C GLU A 479 10.38 -1.20 16.14
N PHE A 480 10.63 -2.49 15.87
CA PHE A 480 12.00 -3.03 15.85
C PHE A 480 12.83 -2.42 14.72
N VAL A 481 12.26 -2.24 13.53
CA VAL A 481 12.93 -1.58 12.40
C VAL A 481 13.26 -0.12 12.74
N LEU A 482 12.30 0.63 13.31
CA LEU A 482 12.53 1.99 13.76
C LEU A 482 13.59 2.06 14.86
N GLY A 483 13.53 1.13 15.82
CA GLY A 483 14.52 0.97 16.87
C GLY A 483 15.92 0.73 16.31
N ASN A 484 16.06 -0.08 15.26
CA ASN A 484 17.34 -0.29 14.57
C ASN A 484 17.85 0.99 13.89
N VAL A 485 16.97 1.78 13.26
CA VAL A 485 17.35 3.10 12.72
C VAL A 485 17.89 3.98 13.85
N CYS A 486 17.19 4.13 14.97
CA CYS A 486 17.67 4.91 16.12
C CYS A 486 19.01 4.38 16.66
N LEU A 487 19.14 3.07 16.84
CA LEU A 487 20.36 2.43 17.32
C LEU A 487 21.53 2.64 16.37
N THR A 488 21.30 2.68 15.05
CA THR A 488 22.32 3.00 14.05
C THR A 488 22.92 4.39 14.29
N PHE A 489 22.09 5.40 14.57
CA PHE A 489 22.56 6.76 14.87
C PHE A 489 23.40 6.82 16.14
N VAL A 490 23.03 6.06 17.17
CA VAL A 490 23.78 5.97 18.43
C VAL A 490 25.10 5.23 18.21
N SER A 491 25.06 4.07 17.57
CA SER A 491 26.23 3.24 17.26
C SER A 491 27.24 3.97 16.38
N MET A 492 26.78 4.76 15.40
CA MET A 492 27.65 5.59 14.56
C MET A 492 28.44 6.62 15.38
N TRP A 493 27.84 7.25 16.39
CA TRP A 493 28.55 8.18 17.26
C TRP A 493 29.69 7.49 18.01
N PHE A 494 29.42 6.34 18.63
CA PHE A 494 30.41 5.57 19.36
C PHE A 494 31.51 5.03 18.43
N PHE A 495 31.14 4.49 17.28
CA PHE A 495 32.08 3.98 16.30
C PHE A 495 33.03 5.08 15.82
N ILE A 496 32.51 6.25 15.42
CA ILE A 496 33.34 7.37 14.97
C ILE A 496 34.31 7.80 16.07
N ARG A 497 33.81 7.98 17.30
CA ARG A 497 34.58 8.52 18.42
C ARG A 497 35.67 7.58 18.92
N TYR A 498 35.34 6.30 19.09
CA TYR A 498 36.21 5.35 19.79
C TYR A 498 36.97 4.42 18.86
N VAL A 499 36.44 4.12 17.67
CA VAL A 499 37.06 3.19 16.72
C VAL A 499 37.71 3.95 15.57
N LEU A 500 36.94 4.77 14.85
CA LEU A 500 37.36 5.33 13.58
C LEU A 500 38.48 6.35 13.70
N LEU A 501 38.37 7.32 14.62
CA LEU A 501 39.39 8.35 14.79
C LEU A 501 40.73 7.77 15.25
N ARG A 502 40.71 6.81 16.17
CA ARG A 502 41.92 6.10 16.63
C ARG A 502 42.55 5.28 15.51
N TRP A 503 41.73 4.59 14.74
CA TRP A 503 42.20 3.86 13.57
C TRP A 503 42.82 4.79 12.52
N LYS A 504 42.20 5.96 12.28
CA LYS A 504 42.72 6.92 11.30
C LYS A 504 44.08 7.50 11.71
N SER A 505 44.39 7.61 13.01
CA SER A 505 45.70 8.09 13.49
C SER A 505 46.84 7.08 13.35
N LEU A 506 46.55 5.80 13.05
CA LEU A 506 47.59 4.79 12.86
C LEU A 506 48.45 5.10 11.61
N PRO A 507 49.75 4.73 11.62
CA PRO A 507 50.62 4.87 10.45
C PRO A 507 50.13 3.99 9.28
N GLU A 508 50.34 4.45 8.04
CA GLU A 508 49.89 3.70 6.86
C GLU A 508 50.77 2.47 6.58
N GLU A 509 52.08 2.59 6.80
CA GLU A 509 53.10 1.56 6.58
C GLU A 509 53.70 1.03 7.87
#